data_AF-N6UFJ5-F1
#
_entry.id   AF-N6UFJ5-F1
#
_cell.length_a   1.000
_cell.length_b   1.000
_cell.length_c   1.000
_cell.angle_alpha   90.00
_cell.angle_beta   90.00
_cell.angle_gamma   90.00
#
_symmetry.space_group_name_H-M   'P 1'
#
loop_
_entity.id
_entity.type
_entity.pdbx_description
1 polymer ?
#
loop_
_entity_poly.entity_id
_entity_poly.type
_entity_poly.pdbx_seq_one_letter_code
_entity_poly.pdbx_strand_id
1 'polypeptide(L)'
;MIPAANMSLEPTKQSCDCGEPHEDLIQFLENLVNELGFFKDRYILNYGIENAANQSRDLDRQMDEKLEIFLKHQSAALETNKPYYYYLKGKLLNISTTYSSEAESLLSKAIKLDPKIVDAWNELAESYFKANEFAKAQSCFEGGLREIFKYQELYKQALEALETAALYDPMWEDPKVQGAQLLQYLQNIVELIRTKGKLKPKKLKQILKTINFKYLGPYSAAGQCGETTTALHNVPYNELQPGSNVGKVILGTVICSVVTESAVPFTFCSIDKSETIIVTTLYNLAAGKGVIIGDRVAIPQPLVTDIDFHYKHNHFKFRTVRVQNPMQMIVNGKQVDDKVVSNASLCVLDH
;
A
#
# COMPACT_ATOMS: atom_id res chain seq x y z
N MET A 1 10.53 28.99 -42.26
CA MET A 1 9.21 29.04 -41.60
C MET A 1 8.60 27.65 -41.68
N ILE A 2 8.65 26.90 -40.59
CA ILE A 2 7.91 25.66 -40.34
C ILE A 2 7.42 25.81 -38.89
N PRO A 3 6.11 25.68 -38.58
CA PRO A 3 5.64 25.98 -37.24
C PRO A 3 5.99 24.83 -36.28
N ALA A 4 6.45 25.21 -35.09
CA ALA A 4 6.62 24.29 -33.96
C ALA A 4 5.24 23.81 -33.49
N ALA A 5 5.04 22.49 -33.53
CA ALA A 5 3.90 21.86 -32.88
C ALA A 5 4.17 21.83 -31.36
N ASN A 6 3.56 22.77 -30.64
CA ASN A 6 3.36 22.67 -29.20
C ASN A 6 2.37 21.51 -28.96
N MET A 7 2.89 20.32 -28.66
CA MET A 7 2.10 19.27 -28.03
C MET A 7 2.04 19.57 -26.54
N SER A 8 1.09 20.42 -26.16
CA SER A 8 0.60 20.50 -24.79
C SER A 8 -0.08 19.17 -24.48
N LEU A 9 0.52 18.35 -23.62
CA LEU A 9 -0.15 17.20 -23.02
C LEU A 9 -1.27 17.74 -22.13
N GLU A 10 -2.52 17.62 -22.57
CA GLU A 10 -3.68 17.89 -21.73
C GLU A 10 -3.73 16.83 -20.61
N PRO A 11 -3.88 17.22 -19.34
CA PRO A 11 -4.26 16.28 -18.30
C PRO A 11 -5.67 15.77 -18.64
N THR A 12 -5.86 14.45 -18.58
CA THR A 12 -7.16 13.81 -18.78
C THR A 12 -8.18 14.39 -17.80
N LYS A 13 -9.04 15.30 -18.26
CA LYS A 13 -10.19 15.81 -17.51
C LYS A 13 -11.08 14.64 -17.14
N GLN A 14 -11.06 14.24 -15.87
CA GLN A 14 -12.07 13.38 -15.30
C GLN A 14 -13.32 14.23 -15.05
N SER A 15 -14.12 14.45 -16.10
CA SER A 15 -15.28 15.34 -16.04
C SER A 15 -16.40 14.70 -15.22
N CYS A 16 -16.56 15.13 -13.98
CA CYS A 16 -17.85 15.06 -13.32
C CYS A 16 -18.76 16.13 -13.93
N ASP A 17 -19.90 15.73 -14.50
CA ASP A 17 -20.87 16.66 -15.13
C ASP A 17 -21.76 17.36 -14.08
N CYS A 18 -21.17 17.69 -12.93
CA CYS A 18 -21.85 18.19 -11.74
C CYS A 18 -21.90 19.73 -11.68
N GLY A 19 -21.27 20.43 -12.63
CA GLY A 19 -21.25 21.89 -12.68
C GLY A 19 -20.38 22.58 -11.62
N GLU A 20 -19.68 21.82 -10.78
CA GLU A 20 -18.77 22.31 -9.74
C GLU A 20 -17.30 22.29 -10.21
N PRO A 21 -16.47 23.28 -9.88
CA PRO A 21 -15.08 23.35 -10.34
C PRO A 21 -14.17 22.46 -9.48
N HIS A 22 -13.97 21.21 -9.90
CA HIS A 22 -12.91 20.35 -9.36
C HIS A 22 -12.19 19.56 -10.46
N GLU A 23 -10.86 19.50 -10.35
CA GLU A 23 -10.01 18.68 -11.23
C GLU A 23 -9.85 17.24 -10.69
N ASP A 24 -9.89 17.07 -9.37
CA ASP A 24 -9.90 15.79 -8.67
C ASP A 24 -11.12 15.73 -7.73
N LEU A 25 -12.08 14.88 -8.09
CA LEU A 25 -13.32 14.70 -7.35
C LEU A 25 -13.09 14.19 -5.91
N ILE A 26 -12.13 13.28 -5.71
CA ILE A 26 -11.87 12.70 -4.40
C ILE A 26 -11.25 13.75 -3.48
N GLN A 27 -10.27 14.49 -3.99
CA GLN A 27 -9.67 15.60 -3.25
C GLN A 27 -10.69 16.68 -2.90
N PHE A 28 -11.61 17.00 -3.82
CA PHE A 28 -12.69 17.94 -3.57
C PHE A 28 -13.59 17.50 -2.42
N LEU A 29 -14.06 16.24 -2.43
CA LEU A 29 -14.89 15.69 -1.36
C LEU A 29 -14.13 15.67 -0.02
N GLU A 30 -12.84 15.33 -0.03
CA GLU A 30 -12.00 15.36 1.16
C GLU A 30 -11.87 16.76 1.76
N ASN A 31 -11.71 17.78 0.92
CA ASN A 31 -11.66 19.17 1.36
C ASN A 31 -12.95 19.59 2.09
N LEU A 32 -14.13 19.16 1.61
CA LEU A 32 -15.40 19.44 2.30
C LEU A 32 -15.45 18.82 3.70
N VAL A 33 -14.94 17.60 3.87
CA VAL A 33 -14.86 16.94 5.18
C VAL A 33 -13.91 17.70 6.10
N ASN A 34 -12.72 18.06 5.59
CA ASN A 34 -11.73 18.80 6.36
C ASN A 34 -12.23 20.19 6.77
N GLU A 35 -12.95 20.89 5.89
CA GLU A 35 -13.61 22.17 6.20
C GLU A 35 -14.60 22.05 7.36
N LEU A 36 -15.43 20.99 7.38
CA LEU A 36 -16.37 20.76 8.48
C LEU A 36 -15.64 20.43 9.79
N GLY A 37 -14.56 19.63 9.72
CA GLY A 37 -13.70 19.34 10.86
C GLY A 37 -13.07 20.61 11.44
N PHE A 38 -12.46 21.45 10.59
CA PHE A 38 -11.90 22.73 11.02
C PHE A 38 -12.96 23.68 11.57
N PHE A 39 -14.17 23.68 11.00
CA PHE A 39 -15.29 24.45 11.52
C PHE A 39 -15.65 24.01 12.95
N LYS A 40 -15.74 22.71 13.21
CA LYS A 40 -15.97 22.16 14.56
C LYS A 40 -14.86 22.58 15.52
N ASP A 41 -13.60 22.31 15.17
CA ASP A 41 -12.45 22.51 16.05
C ASP A 41 -12.21 23.99 16.38
N ARG A 42 -12.48 24.88 15.43
CA ARG A 42 -12.28 26.33 15.56
C ARG A 42 -13.57 27.09 15.89
N TYR A 43 -14.67 26.41 16.23
CA TYR A 43 -15.96 27.06 16.43
C TYR A 43 -15.89 28.14 17.51
N ILE A 44 -15.36 27.81 18.69
CA ILE A 44 -15.25 28.77 19.80
C ILE A 44 -14.32 29.94 19.44
N LEU A 45 -13.25 29.68 18.68
CA LEU A 45 -12.33 30.73 18.23
C LEU A 45 -13.01 31.70 17.26
N ASN A 46 -13.88 31.20 16.39
CA ASN A 46 -14.52 31.99 15.34
C ASN A 46 -15.83 32.67 15.80
N TYR A 47 -16.57 32.04 16.72
CA TYR A 47 -17.91 32.46 17.12
C TYR A 47 -18.03 32.85 18.60
N GLY A 48 -16.98 32.71 19.40
CA GLY A 48 -17.00 33.02 20.83
C GLY A 48 -17.59 31.92 21.70
N ILE A 49 -17.19 31.88 22.98
CA ILE A 49 -17.61 30.84 23.94
C ILE A 49 -19.10 30.96 24.28
N GLU A 50 -19.66 32.16 24.20
CA GLU A 50 -21.08 32.44 24.39
C GLU A 50 -21.97 31.69 23.39
N ASN A 51 -21.43 31.37 22.21
CA ASN A 51 -22.15 30.62 21.18
C ASN A 51 -21.90 29.10 21.23
N ALA A 52 -21.12 28.59 22.20
CA ALA A 52 -20.77 27.17 22.29
C ALA A 52 -22.00 26.24 22.30
N ALA A 53 -23.11 26.68 22.90
CA ALA A 53 -24.36 25.91 22.91
C ALA A 53 -25.00 25.73 21.53
N ASN A 54 -24.71 26.62 20.56
CA ASN A 54 -25.20 26.53 19.18
C ASN A 54 -24.33 25.62 18.30
N GLN A 55 -23.13 25.25 18.74
CA GLN A 55 -22.14 24.52 17.94
C GLN A 55 -22.72 23.25 17.31
N SER A 56 -23.42 22.43 18.09
CA SER A 56 -24.00 21.17 17.59
C SER A 56 -24.99 21.43 16.44
N ARG A 57 -25.92 22.37 16.64
CA ARG A 57 -26.94 22.69 15.62
C ARG A 57 -26.32 23.28 14.36
N ASP A 58 -25.36 24.17 14.51
CA ASP A 58 -24.71 24.82 13.37
C ASP A 58 -23.80 23.84 12.61
N LEU A 59 -23.20 22.88 13.33
CA LEU A 59 -22.44 21.76 12.75
C LEU A 59 -23.35 20.83 11.96
N ASP A 60 -24.49 20.42 12.53
CA ASP A 60 -25.47 19.56 11.86
C ASP A 60 -25.97 20.21 10.55
N ARG A 61 -26.29 21.52 10.59
CA ARG A 61 -26.68 22.27 9.38
C ARG A 61 -25.62 22.24 8.29
N GLN A 62 -24.35 22.49 8.64
CA GLN A 62 -23.27 22.43 7.64
C GLN A 62 -22.95 21.01 7.17
N MET A 63 -23.19 20.01 8.02
CA MET A 63 -23.07 18.62 7.65
C MET A 63 -24.11 18.25 6.59
N ASP A 64 -25.38 18.64 6.78
CA ASP A 64 -26.47 18.42 5.82
C ASP A 64 -26.15 19.06 4.46
N GLU A 65 -25.68 20.31 4.45
CA GLU A 65 -25.27 21.01 3.23
C GLU A 65 -24.17 20.24 2.46
N LYS A 66 -23.19 19.69 3.18
CA LYS A 66 -22.11 18.89 2.58
C LYS A 66 -22.58 17.51 2.16
N LEU A 67 -23.48 16.88 2.90
CA LEU A 67 -24.08 15.59 2.53
C LEU A 67 -24.84 15.68 1.21
N GLU A 68 -25.56 16.77 0.96
CA GLU A 68 -26.21 17.02 -0.34
C GLU A 68 -25.18 17.06 -1.48
N ILE A 69 -24.01 17.66 -1.26
CA ILE A 69 -22.92 17.65 -2.24
C ILE A 69 -22.38 16.23 -2.46
N PHE A 70 -22.17 15.45 -1.38
CA PHE A 70 -21.75 14.05 -1.46
C PHE A 70 -22.76 13.16 -2.22
N LEU A 71 -24.06 13.44 -2.10
CA LEU A 71 -25.11 12.72 -2.82
C LEU A 71 -25.10 13.05 -4.32
N LYS A 72 -24.96 14.33 -4.68
CA LYS A 72 -24.84 14.76 -6.08
C LYS A 72 -23.66 14.09 -6.81
N HIS A 73 -22.57 13.85 -6.10
CA HIS A 73 -21.35 13.26 -6.64
C HIS A 73 -21.23 11.74 -6.44
N GLN A 74 -22.24 11.09 -5.86
CA GLN A 74 -22.15 9.71 -5.42
C GLN A 74 -21.79 8.73 -6.54
N SER A 75 -22.46 8.83 -7.70
CA SER A 75 -22.22 7.92 -8.84
C SER A 75 -20.77 8.02 -9.32
N ALA A 76 -20.32 9.23 -9.64
CA ALA A 76 -18.97 9.50 -10.13
C ALA A 76 -17.89 9.07 -9.11
N ALA A 77 -18.07 9.41 -7.83
CA ALA A 77 -17.09 9.09 -6.79
C ALA A 77 -16.99 7.58 -6.51
N LEU A 78 -18.11 6.85 -6.58
CA LEU A 78 -18.12 5.39 -6.46
C LEU A 78 -17.44 4.71 -7.66
N GLU A 79 -17.54 5.26 -8.86
CA GLU A 79 -16.81 4.77 -10.03
C GLU A 79 -15.31 5.06 -9.93
N THR A 80 -14.94 6.24 -9.43
CA THR A 80 -13.54 6.68 -9.29
C THR A 80 -12.81 5.92 -8.17
N ASN A 81 -13.32 5.94 -6.94
CA ASN A 81 -12.68 5.32 -5.79
C ASN A 81 -13.71 4.97 -4.71
N LYS A 82 -14.42 3.87 -4.92
CA LYS A 82 -15.48 3.37 -4.03
C LYS A 82 -15.08 3.25 -2.54
N PRO A 83 -13.95 2.61 -2.17
CA PRO A 83 -13.55 2.52 -0.76
C PRO A 83 -13.35 3.90 -0.13
N TYR A 84 -12.67 4.81 -0.82
CA TYR A 84 -12.36 6.13 -0.29
C TYR A 84 -13.61 7.02 -0.19
N TYR A 85 -14.56 6.92 -1.14
CA TYR A 85 -15.85 7.59 -1.00
C TYR A 85 -16.61 7.16 0.26
N TYR A 86 -16.65 5.86 0.57
CA TYR A 86 -17.27 5.38 1.80
C TYR A 86 -16.54 5.86 3.05
N TYR A 87 -15.21 5.90 3.02
CA TYR A 87 -14.42 6.50 4.10
C TYR A 87 -14.79 7.97 4.31
N LEU A 88 -14.72 8.80 3.26
CA LEU A 88 -14.99 10.24 3.35
C LEU A 88 -16.42 10.53 3.82
N LYS A 89 -17.42 9.83 3.27
CA LYS A 89 -18.81 10.00 3.71
C LYS A 89 -19.02 9.52 5.16
N GLY A 90 -18.39 8.39 5.53
CA GLY A 90 -18.42 7.89 6.90
C GLY A 90 -17.80 8.88 7.89
N LYS A 91 -16.62 9.43 7.56
CA LYS A 91 -15.93 10.47 8.32
C LYS A 91 -16.77 11.73 8.47
N LEU A 92 -17.41 12.20 7.38
CA LEU A 92 -18.30 13.36 7.41
C LEU A 92 -19.39 13.19 8.48
N LEU A 93 -20.07 12.04 8.48
CA LEU A 93 -21.10 11.70 9.47
C LEU A 93 -20.54 11.49 10.87
N ASN A 94 -19.28 11.08 10.98
CA ASN A 94 -18.59 10.88 12.24
C ASN A 94 -18.05 12.19 12.85
N ILE A 95 -18.05 13.33 12.15
CA ILE A 95 -17.56 14.60 12.73
C ILE A 95 -18.39 15.02 13.95
N SER A 96 -19.67 14.66 14.01
CA SER A 96 -20.50 14.93 15.19
C SER A 96 -19.97 14.22 16.44
N THR A 97 -20.32 14.75 17.61
CA THR A 97 -19.92 14.15 18.90
C THR A 97 -20.80 12.97 19.28
N THR A 98 -21.94 12.79 18.61
CA THR A 98 -22.88 11.71 18.84
C THR A 98 -22.59 10.52 17.91
N TYR A 99 -22.93 9.32 18.37
CA TYR A 99 -22.80 8.11 17.57
C TYR A 99 -23.75 8.14 16.35
N SER A 100 -23.24 7.67 15.21
CA SER A 100 -24.00 7.47 13.98
C SER A 100 -23.81 6.06 13.46
N SER A 101 -24.89 5.28 13.44
CA SER A 101 -24.88 3.92 12.88
C SER A 101 -24.63 3.90 11.37
N GLU A 102 -24.99 4.98 10.66
CA GLU A 102 -24.66 5.11 9.24
C GLU A 102 -23.16 5.32 9.04
N ALA A 103 -22.52 6.16 9.88
CA ALA A 103 -21.07 6.35 9.83
C ALA A 103 -20.33 5.02 10.05
N GLU A 104 -20.70 4.27 11.10
CA GLU A 104 -20.13 2.94 11.39
C GLU A 104 -20.27 2.00 10.18
N SER A 105 -21.46 1.95 9.57
CA SER A 105 -21.73 1.09 8.41
C SER A 105 -20.86 1.45 7.20
N LEU A 106 -20.67 2.75 6.92
CA LEU A 106 -19.87 3.23 5.81
C LEU A 106 -18.38 2.98 6.03
N LEU A 107 -17.88 3.27 7.23
CA LEU A 107 -16.48 3.05 7.60
C LEU A 107 -16.13 1.56 7.57
N SER A 108 -17.02 0.70 8.07
CA SER A 108 -16.88 -0.76 7.98
C SER A 108 -16.82 -1.25 6.52
N LYS A 109 -17.61 -0.66 5.62
CA LYS A 109 -17.53 -0.95 4.18
C LYS A 109 -16.20 -0.48 3.58
N ALA A 110 -15.70 0.68 3.98
CA ALA A 110 -14.44 1.22 3.51
C ALA A 110 -13.27 0.28 3.84
N ILE A 111 -13.11 -0.10 5.11
CA ILE A 111 -12.02 -1.00 5.55
C ILE A 111 -12.12 -2.40 4.94
N LYS A 112 -13.35 -2.88 4.65
CA LYS A 112 -13.56 -4.18 4.02
C LYS A 112 -13.15 -4.19 2.55
N LEU A 113 -13.35 -3.06 1.85
CA LEU A 113 -12.98 -2.93 0.45
C LEU A 113 -11.50 -2.59 0.28
N ASP A 114 -10.98 -1.70 1.12
CA ASP A 114 -9.56 -1.37 1.17
C ASP A 114 -9.09 -1.20 2.62
N PRO A 115 -8.49 -2.25 3.23
CA PRO A 115 -8.01 -2.16 4.59
C PRO A 115 -6.82 -1.20 4.74
N LYS A 116 -6.19 -0.75 3.65
CA LYS A 116 -5.02 0.14 3.71
C LYS A 116 -5.37 1.59 4.04
N ILE A 117 -6.65 1.95 4.04
CA ILE A 117 -7.11 3.28 4.47
C ILE A 117 -7.07 3.30 6.00
N VAL A 118 -5.88 3.54 6.56
CA VAL A 118 -5.65 3.55 8.02
C VAL A 118 -6.57 4.56 8.71
N ASP A 119 -6.82 5.70 8.07
CA ASP A 119 -7.75 6.70 8.63
C ASP A 119 -9.17 6.17 8.79
N ALA A 120 -9.64 5.26 7.92
CA ALA A 120 -10.96 4.64 8.08
C ALA A 120 -11.03 3.73 9.32
N TRP A 121 -9.92 3.09 9.71
CA TRP A 121 -9.84 2.34 10.96
C TRP A 121 -9.92 3.26 12.17
N ASN A 122 -9.23 4.40 12.12
CA ASN A 122 -9.25 5.40 13.20
C ASN A 122 -10.64 6.01 13.36
N GLU A 123 -11.29 6.38 12.26
CA GLU A 123 -12.66 6.91 12.28
C GLU A 123 -13.66 5.88 12.79
N LEU A 124 -13.53 4.60 12.39
CA LEU A 124 -14.39 3.54 12.90
C LEU A 124 -14.19 3.33 14.40
N ALA A 125 -12.94 3.40 14.86
CA ALA A 125 -12.63 3.31 16.28
C ALA A 125 -13.24 4.48 17.08
N GLU A 126 -13.18 5.71 16.56
CA GLU A 126 -13.85 6.86 17.15
C GLU A 126 -15.37 6.68 17.18
N SER A 127 -15.96 6.11 16.12
CA SER A 127 -17.39 5.80 16.07
C SER A 127 -17.77 4.82 17.18
N TYR A 128 -16.99 3.75 17.39
CA TYR A 128 -17.21 2.82 18.50
C TYR A 128 -16.98 3.44 19.88
N PHE A 129 -16.02 4.36 20.01
CA PHE A 129 -15.86 5.16 21.24
C PHE A 129 -17.13 5.93 21.58
N LYS A 130 -17.77 6.58 20.60
CA LYS A 130 -19.05 7.30 20.77
C LYS A 130 -20.20 6.37 21.15
N ALA A 131 -20.16 5.11 20.69
CA ALA A 131 -21.09 4.07 21.09
C ALA A 131 -20.79 3.45 22.48
N ASN A 132 -19.70 3.85 23.14
CA ASN A 132 -19.15 3.21 24.35
C ASN A 132 -18.74 1.74 24.13
N GLU A 133 -18.49 1.33 22.89
CA GLU A 133 -18.02 0.00 22.52
C GLU A 133 -16.47 -0.05 22.48
N PHE A 134 -15.84 0.22 23.63
CA PHE A 134 -14.38 0.40 23.73
C PHE A 134 -13.56 -0.79 23.23
N ALA A 135 -14.05 -2.01 23.42
CA ALA A 135 -13.40 -3.22 22.93
C ALA A 135 -13.30 -3.26 21.40
N LYS A 136 -14.37 -2.87 20.70
CA LYS A 136 -14.37 -2.76 19.23
C LYS A 136 -13.50 -1.61 18.75
N ALA A 137 -13.52 -0.48 19.46
CA ALA A 137 -12.63 0.64 19.16
C ALA A 137 -11.16 0.22 19.22
N GLN A 138 -10.76 -0.48 20.29
CA GLN A 138 -9.41 -0.99 20.45
C GLN A 138 -9.01 -1.94 19.32
N SER A 139 -9.91 -2.87 18.99
CA SER A 139 -9.70 -3.81 17.90
C SER A 139 -9.51 -3.09 16.55
N CYS A 140 -10.24 -2.00 16.30
CA CYS A 140 -10.07 -1.18 15.10
C CYS A 140 -8.69 -0.50 15.03
N PHE A 141 -8.19 0.07 16.13
CA PHE A 141 -6.83 0.64 16.15
C PHE A 141 -5.76 -0.42 15.87
N GLU A 142 -5.91 -1.61 16.44
CA GLU A 142 -4.99 -2.71 16.20
C GLU A 142 -5.06 -3.21 14.76
N GLY A 143 -6.25 -3.16 14.15
CA GLY A 143 -6.44 -3.38 12.72
C GLY A 143 -5.71 -2.38 11.84
N GLY A 144 -5.74 -1.09 12.18
CA GLY A 144 -4.97 -0.04 11.50
C GLY A 144 -3.45 -0.21 11.66
N LEU A 145 -2.99 -0.48 12.89
CA LEU A 145 -1.57 -0.74 13.19
C LEU A 145 -1.03 -1.94 12.43
N ARG A 146 -1.81 -3.02 12.31
CA ARG A 146 -1.45 -4.18 11.49
C ARG A 146 -1.12 -3.79 10.06
N GLU A 147 -1.94 -2.96 9.42
CA GLU A 147 -1.71 -2.59 8.02
C GLU A 147 -0.44 -1.76 7.86
N ILE A 148 -0.16 -0.87 8.82
CA ILE A 148 1.11 -0.14 8.89
C ILE A 148 2.28 -1.12 9.02
N PHE A 149 2.24 -2.04 9.99
CA PHE A 149 3.31 -3.00 10.23
C PHE A 149 3.54 -3.93 9.05
N LYS A 150 2.46 -4.42 8.41
CA LYS A 150 2.55 -5.27 7.21
C LYS A 150 3.17 -4.49 6.05
N TYR A 151 2.78 -3.22 5.86
CA TYR A 151 3.35 -2.37 4.82
C TYR A 151 4.85 -2.13 5.05
N GLN A 152 5.28 -1.98 6.31
CA GLN A 152 6.66 -1.77 6.74
C GLN A 152 7.47 -3.08 6.87
N GLU A 153 6.91 -4.24 6.53
CA GLU A 153 7.55 -5.56 6.67
C GLU A 153 7.89 -5.94 8.13
N LEU A 154 7.23 -5.31 9.09
CA LEU A 154 7.29 -5.59 10.53
C LEU A 154 6.33 -6.73 10.91
N TYR A 155 6.57 -7.91 10.33
CA TYR A 155 5.64 -9.03 10.37
C TYR A 155 5.34 -9.56 11.77
N LYS A 156 6.31 -9.52 12.69
CA LYS A 156 6.09 -9.93 14.08
C LYS A 156 5.07 -9.03 14.75
N GLN A 157 5.27 -7.72 14.69
CA GLN A 157 4.33 -6.76 15.26
C GLN A 157 2.94 -6.84 14.61
N ALA A 158 2.87 -7.10 13.30
CA ALA A 158 1.60 -7.32 12.61
C ALA A 158 0.84 -8.55 13.14
N LEU A 159 1.54 -9.66 13.39
CA LEU A 159 0.94 -10.88 13.98
C LEU A 159 0.49 -10.65 15.43
N GLU A 160 1.30 -9.95 16.23
CA GLU A 160 0.96 -9.62 17.63
C GLU A 160 -0.23 -8.66 17.71
N ALA A 161 -0.33 -7.67 16.82
CA ALA A 161 -1.49 -6.78 16.73
C ALA A 161 -2.78 -7.53 16.38
N LEU A 162 -2.72 -8.47 15.42
CA LEU A 162 -3.85 -9.32 15.06
C LEU A 162 -4.33 -10.23 16.19
N GLU A 163 -3.38 -10.81 16.93
CA GLU A 163 -3.67 -11.65 18.09
C GLU A 163 -4.31 -10.82 19.20
N THR A 164 -3.81 -9.60 19.42
CA THR A 164 -4.37 -8.67 20.39
C THR A 164 -5.80 -8.24 19.99
N ALA A 165 -6.04 -7.97 18.70
CA ALA A 165 -7.36 -7.53 18.22
C ALA A 165 -8.42 -8.60 18.42
N ALA A 166 -8.04 -9.86 18.16
CA ALA A 166 -8.89 -11.03 18.39
C ALA A 166 -9.18 -11.30 19.88
N LEU A 167 -8.34 -10.81 20.80
CA LEU A 167 -8.58 -10.90 22.24
C LEU A 167 -9.58 -9.83 22.71
N TYR A 168 -9.52 -8.62 22.15
CA TYR A 168 -10.43 -7.53 22.53
C TYR A 168 -11.85 -7.72 22.00
N ASP A 169 -12.00 -8.17 20.75
CA ASP A 169 -13.30 -8.55 20.21
C ASP A 169 -13.28 -10.00 19.69
N PRO A 170 -13.60 -10.98 20.55
CA PRO A 170 -13.63 -12.38 20.15
C PRO A 170 -14.69 -12.72 19.12
N MET A 171 -15.73 -11.89 18.94
CA MET A 171 -16.81 -12.11 17.96
C MET A 171 -16.43 -11.57 16.58
N TRP A 172 -15.44 -10.69 16.51
CA TRP A 172 -14.87 -10.23 15.26
C TRP A 172 -13.86 -11.26 14.76
N GLU A 173 -14.27 -12.02 13.74
CA GLU A 173 -13.46 -13.11 13.18
C GLU A 173 -12.35 -12.62 12.24
N ASP A 174 -12.46 -11.41 11.68
CA ASP A 174 -11.51 -10.94 10.66
C ASP A 174 -10.05 -10.92 11.15
N PRO A 175 -9.72 -10.45 12.38
CA PRO A 175 -8.34 -10.51 12.88
C PRO A 175 -7.80 -11.94 12.97
N LYS A 176 -8.63 -12.92 13.33
CA LYS A 176 -8.21 -14.33 13.39
C LYS A 176 -7.92 -14.87 11.99
N VAL A 177 -8.80 -14.60 11.04
CA VAL A 177 -8.66 -14.99 9.62
C VAL A 177 -7.40 -14.36 9.03
N GLN A 178 -7.22 -13.06 9.21
CA GLN A 178 -6.06 -12.34 8.69
C GLN A 178 -4.75 -12.76 9.37
N GLY A 179 -4.77 -13.07 10.67
CA GLY A 179 -3.63 -13.65 11.39
C GLY A 179 -3.20 -14.98 10.79
N ALA A 180 -4.16 -15.86 10.50
CA ALA A 180 -3.90 -17.13 9.83
C ALA A 180 -3.34 -16.93 8.41
N GLN A 181 -3.89 -15.99 7.64
CA GLN A 181 -3.41 -15.66 6.29
C GLN A 181 -1.98 -15.11 6.29
N LEU A 182 -1.66 -14.18 7.19
CA LEU A 182 -0.31 -13.63 7.32
C LEU A 182 0.69 -14.71 7.74
N LEU A 183 0.30 -15.57 8.68
CA LEU A 183 1.13 -16.71 9.09
C LEU A 183 1.39 -17.67 7.92
N GLN A 184 0.34 -18.01 7.16
CA GLN A 184 0.46 -18.88 5.99
C GLN A 184 1.34 -18.26 4.90
N TYR A 185 1.23 -16.94 4.67
CA TYR A 185 2.10 -16.21 3.75
C TYR A 185 3.59 -16.34 4.13
N LEU A 186 3.93 -16.14 5.40
CA LEU A 186 5.32 -16.26 5.88
C LEU A 186 5.83 -17.70 5.81
N GLN A 187 4.98 -18.68 6.14
CA GLN A 187 5.31 -20.10 5.99
C GLN A 187 5.56 -20.47 4.52
N ASN A 188 4.75 -19.94 3.60
CA ASN A 188 4.93 -20.14 2.17
C ASN A 188 6.26 -19.55 1.68
N ILE A 189 6.67 -18.37 2.16
CA ILE A 189 7.99 -17.80 1.85
C ILE A 189 9.10 -18.76 2.25
N VAL A 190 9.12 -19.18 3.53
CA VAL A 190 10.18 -20.05 4.05
C VAL A 190 10.23 -21.38 3.30
N GLU A 191 9.07 -21.97 2.99
CA GLU A 191 8.97 -23.21 2.23
C GLU A 191 9.46 -23.05 0.78
N LEU A 192 9.13 -21.94 0.12
CA LEU A 192 9.59 -21.66 -1.25
C LEU A 192 11.09 -21.40 -1.31
N ILE A 193 11.68 -20.75 -0.30
CA ILE A 193 13.13 -20.60 -0.17
C ILE A 193 13.78 -21.98 0.00
N ARG A 194 13.30 -22.77 0.97
CA ARG A 194 13.82 -24.11 1.29
C ARG A 194 13.80 -25.05 0.09
N THR A 195 12.73 -24.99 -0.71
CA THR A 195 12.55 -25.85 -1.89
C THR A 195 13.09 -25.24 -3.18
N LYS A 196 13.73 -24.06 -3.13
CA LYS A 196 14.18 -23.29 -4.29
C LYS A 196 13.07 -23.14 -5.34
N GLY A 197 11.89 -22.71 -4.90
CA GLY A 197 10.69 -22.55 -5.74
C GLY A 197 10.08 -23.86 -6.22
N LYS A 198 10.32 -24.97 -5.50
CA LYS A 198 9.93 -26.34 -5.90
C LYS A 198 10.49 -26.76 -7.26
N LEU A 199 11.61 -26.15 -7.70
CA LEU A 199 12.24 -26.43 -8.98
C LEU A 199 13.08 -27.71 -8.92
N LYS A 200 13.00 -28.52 -9.99
CA LYS A 200 13.88 -29.69 -10.14
C LYS A 200 15.35 -29.24 -10.25
N PRO A 201 16.33 -29.97 -9.68
CA PRO A 201 17.75 -29.60 -9.72
C PRO A 201 18.31 -29.35 -11.14
N LYS A 202 17.85 -30.12 -12.14
CA LYS A 202 18.23 -29.91 -13.55
C LYS A 202 17.77 -28.55 -14.08
N LYS A 203 16.54 -28.13 -13.75
CA LYS A 203 15.97 -26.85 -14.18
C LYS A 203 16.69 -25.69 -13.49
N LEU A 204 17.00 -25.83 -12.20
CA LEU A 204 17.78 -24.85 -11.44
C LEU A 204 19.17 -24.62 -12.07
N LYS A 205 19.90 -25.70 -12.38
CA LYS A 205 21.20 -25.60 -13.07
C LYS A 205 21.08 -24.91 -14.44
N GLN A 206 19.99 -25.15 -15.17
CA GLN A 206 19.72 -24.45 -16.43
C GLN A 206 19.50 -22.95 -16.21
N ILE A 207 18.73 -22.57 -15.19
CA ILE A 207 18.47 -21.17 -14.83
C ILE A 207 19.78 -20.44 -14.48
N LEU A 208 20.60 -21.02 -13.59
CA LEU A 208 21.85 -20.40 -13.14
C LEU A 208 22.82 -20.12 -14.30
N LYS A 209 22.90 -21.01 -15.28
CA LYS A 209 23.74 -20.82 -16.49
C LYS A 209 23.32 -19.63 -17.36
N THR A 210 22.07 -19.20 -17.27
CA THR A 210 21.55 -18.11 -18.10
C THR A 210 21.71 -16.73 -17.49
N ILE A 211 22.14 -16.63 -16.23
CA ILE A 211 22.37 -15.34 -15.56
C ILE A 211 23.62 -14.70 -16.18
N ASN A 212 23.45 -13.54 -16.82
CA ASN A 212 24.51 -12.84 -17.52
C ASN A 212 24.36 -11.31 -17.35
N PHE A 213 25.49 -10.61 -17.22
CA PHE A 213 25.54 -9.16 -17.00
C PHE A 213 24.84 -8.33 -18.09
N LYS A 214 24.59 -8.88 -19.29
CA LYS A 214 23.77 -8.23 -20.33
C LYS A 214 22.34 -7.89 -19.87
N TYR A 215 21.83 -8.57 -18.84
CA TYR A 215 20.51 -8.32 -18.28
C TYR A 215 20.47 -7.16 -17.27
N LEU A 216 21.60 -6.51 -16.99
CA LEU A 216 21.67 -5.28 -16.20
C LEU A 216 21.07 -4.06 -16.93
N GLY A 217 20.89 -4.14 -18.25
CA GLY A 217 20.35 -3.06 -19.06
C GLY A 217 21.17 -1.76 -18.90
N PRO A 218 20.53 -0.60 -18.61
CA PRO A 218 21.21 0.69 -18.46
C PRO A 218 22.17 0.73 -17.26
N TYR A 219 22.03 -0.17 -16.28
CA TYR A 219 22.94 -0.24 -15.13
C TYR A 219 24.27 -0.94 -15.45
N SER A 220 24.44 -1.45 -16.67
CA SER A 220 25.74 -1.98 -17.10
C SER A 220 26.72 -0.83 -17.37
N ALA A 221 27.99 -1.02 -17.01
CA ALA A 221 29.06 -0.04 -17.27
C ALA A 221 29.23 0.33 -18.77
N ALA A 222 28.67 -0.48 -19.68
CA ALA A 222 28.72 -0.28 -21.13
C ALA A 222 27.51 0.48 -21.71
N GLY A 223 26.51 0.85 -20.89
CA GLY A 223 25.27 1.52 -21.31
C GLY A 223 25.39 3.03 -21.55
N GLN A 224 26.58 3.54 -21.88
CA GLN A 224 26.79 4.96 -22.16
C GLN A 224 26.20 5.34 -23.52
N CYS A 225 24.95 5.82 -23.53
CA CYS A 225 24.45 6.81 -24.48
C CYS A 225 23.09 7.35 -24.00
N GLY A 226 23.09 8.55 -23.43
CA GLY A 226 21.88 9.33 -23.15
C GLY A 226 21.32 9.19 -21.74
N GLU A 227 21.39 10.28 -20.98
CA GLU A 227 20.66 10.62 -19.74
C GLU A 227 20.92 9.82 -18.45
N THR A 228 21.71 10.46 -17.57
CA THR A 228 21.65 10.47 -16.08
C THR A 228 21.77 9.19 -15.24
N THR A 229 21.82 7.98 -15.80
CA THR A 229 21.99 6.78 -14.97
C THR A 229 23.47 6.50 -14.67
N THR A 230 23.88 6.73 -13.41
CA THR A 230 25.21 6.37 -12.90
C THR A 230 25.42 4.86 -12.99
N ALA A 231 26.53 4.42 -13.58
CA ALA A 231 26.92 3.01 -13.58
C ALA A 231 26.92 2.45 -12.15
N LEU A 232 26.27 1.30 -11.95
CA LEU A 232 26.16 0.65 -10.64
C LEU A 232 27.08 -0.56 -10.59
N HIS A 233 27.68 -0.80 -9.42
CA HIS A 233 28.52 -1.97 -9.20
C HIS A 233 27.65 -3.20 -8.99
N ASN A 234 27.74 -4.19 -9.88
CA ASN A 234 27.00 -5.43 -9.70
C ASN A 234 27.61 -6.26 -8.56
N VAL A 235 26.77 -6.62 -7.58
CA VAL A 235 27.17 -7.47 -6.44
C VAL A 235 26.31 -8.73 -6.37
N PRO A 236 26.88 -9.86 -5.90
CA PRO A 236 26.08 -11.02 -5.53
C PRO A 236 25.23 -10.73 -4.29
N TYR A 237 24.19 -11.52 -4.08
CA TYR A 237 23.20 -11.30 -3.02
C TYR A 237 23.79 -11.45 -1.61
N ASN A 238 24.82 -12.29 -1.45
CA ASN A 238 25.48 -12.55 -0.17
C ASN A 238 26.39 -11.39 0.29
N GLU A 239 26.73 -10.43 -0.58
CA GLU A 239 27.50 -9.23 -0.26
C GLU A 239 26.62 -8.02 0.15
N LEU A 240 25.29 -8.19 0.11
CA LEU A 240 24.36 -7.18 0.56
C LEU A 240 24.39 -7.00 2.07
N GLN A 241 24.29 -5.75 2.50
CA GLN A 241 24.15 -5.35 3.91
C GLN A 241 22.70 -4.93 4.20
N PRO A 242 22.20 -5.08 5.44
CA PRO A 242 20.93 -4.49 5.85
C PRO A 242 20.90 -2.98 5.59
N GLY A 243 19.74 -2.46 5.19
CA GLY A 243 19.54 -1.06 4.82
C GLY A 243 19.80 -0.78 3.33
N SER A 244 20.07 0.48 3.02
CA SER A 244 20.26 0.95 1.65
C SER A 244 21.64 0.58 1.10
N ASN A 245 21.67 -0.07 -0.06
CA ASN A 245 22.91 -0.46 -0.76
C ASN A 245 23.18 0.49 -1.94
N VAL A 246 23.44 1.76 -1.64
CA VAL A 246 23.70 2.83 -2.63
C VAL A 246 24.85 2.46 -3.57
N GLY A 247 24.71 2.79 -4.87
CA GLY A 247 25.73 2.51 -5.88
C GLY A 247 25.85 1.05 -6.30
N LYS A 248 25.08 0.14 -5.70
CA LYS A 248 25.09 -1.29 -6.05
C LYS A 248 23.88 -1.66 -6.92
N VAL A 249 24.01 -2.71 -7.71
CA VAL A 249 22.91 -3.36 -8.44
C VAL A 249 22.98 -4.86 -8.27
N ILE A 250 21.85 -5.50 -8.00
CA ILE A 250 21.77 -6.96 -7.90
C ILE A 250 21.07 -7.54 -9.13
N LEU A 251 21.46 -8.73 -9.55
CA LEU A 251 20.88 -9.43 -10.70
C LEU A 251 20.62 -10.89 -10.34
N GLY A 252 19.38 -11.34 -10.56
CA GLY A 252 19.03 -12.75 -10.40
C GLY A 252 17.90 -13.19 -11.32
N THR A 253 17.53 -14.45 -11.23
CA THR A 253 16.40 -15.02 -11.97
C THR A 253 15.26 -15.39 -11.03
N VAL A 254 14.03 -15.01 -11.39
CA VAL A 254 12.82 -15.35 -10.64
C VAL A 254 12.60 -16.86 -10.65
N ILE A 255 12.42 -17.45 -9.46
CA ILE A 255 12.22 -18.90 -9.28
C ILE A 255 10.81 -19.26 -8.83
N CYS A 256 10.11 -18.35 -8.16
CA CYS A 256 8.70 -18.47 -7.78
C CYS A 256 8.11 -17.11 -7.39
N SER A 257 6.78 -17.03 -7.40
CA SER A 257 6.00 -15.99 -6.73
C SER A 257 5.32 -16.56 -5.50
N VAL A 258 5.08 -15.70 -4.50
CA VAL A 258 4.32 -16.02 -3.30
C VAL A 258 2.90 -15.51 -3.51
N VAL A 259 1.92 -16.41 -3.41
CA VAL A 259 0.51 -16.05 -3.56
C VAL A 259 -0.01 -15.53 -2.22
N THR A 260 -0.68 -14.38 -2.26
CA THR A 260 -1.38 -13.74 -1.16
C THR A 260 -2.79 -13.37 -1.59
N GLU A 261 -3.73 -13.33 -0.64
CA GLU A 261 -5.08 -12.81 -0.92
C GLU A 261 -5.07 -11.30 -1.21
N SER A 262 -4.12 -10.58 -0.59
CA SER A 262 -3.89 -9.17 -0.89
C SER A 262 -3.00 -9.04 -2.12
N ALA A 263 -3.36 -8.18 -3.07
CA ALA A 263 -2.57 -7.93 -4.27
C ALA A 263 -1.25 -7.18 -4.00
N VAL A 264 -1.05 -6.64 -2.80
CA VAL A 264 0.13 -5.81 -2.45
C VAL A 264 0.74 -6.26 -1.11
N PRO A 265 2.06 -6.45 -1.03
CA PRO A 265 3.02 -6.39 -2.14
C PRO A 265 2.96 -7.62 -3.05
N PHE A 266 3.30 -7.45 -4.32
CA PHE A 266 3.63 -8.60 -5.16
C PHE A 266 4.98 -9.17 -4.69
N THR A 267 4.99 -10.43 -4.28
CA THR A 267 6.16 -11.03 -3.65
C THR A 267 6.70 -12.16 -4.50
N PHE A 268 8.00 -12.14 -4.79
CA PHE A 268 8.66 -13.20 -5.55
C PHE A 268 10.04 -13.53 -4.97
N CYS A 269 10.52 -14.74 -5.24
CA CYS A 269 11.89 -15.12 -4.91
C CYS A 269 12.74 -15.14 -6.17
N SER A 270 13.96 -14.63 -6.08
CA SER A 270 14.98 -14.73 -7.11
C SER A 270 16.24 -15.39 -6.58
N ILE A 271 16.99 -16.02 -7.49
CA ILE A 271 18.29 -16.63 -7.20
C ILE A 271 19.38 -15.97 -8.05
N ASP A 272 20.55 -15.73 -7.45
CA ASP A 272 21.72 -15.19 -8.14
C ASP A 272 22.72 -16.30 -8.54
N LYS A 273 23.87 -15.91 -9.08
CA LYS A 273 24.95 -16.84 -9.44
C LYS A 273 25.61 -17.53 -8.24
N SER A 274 25.53 -16.94 -7.04
CA SER A 274 26.07 -17.51 -5.81
C SER A 274 25.12 -18.56 -5.18
N GLU A 275 24.02 -18.88 -5.88
CA GLU A 275 22.92 -19.71 -5.38
C GLU A 275 22.22 -19.14 -4.13
N THR A 276 22.41 -17.86 -3.85
CA THR A 276 21.74 -17.16 -2.76
C THR A 276 20.35 -16.75 -3.24
N ILE A 277 19.35 -16.98 -2.38
CA ILE A 277 17.96 -16.59 -2.66
C ILE A 277 17.63 -15.32 -1.88
N ILE A 278 16.96 -14.40 -2.55
CA ILE A 278 16.36 -13.21 -1.93
C ILE A 278 14.87 -13.18 -2.23
N VAL A 279 14.10 -12.77 -1.23
CA VAL A 279 12.68 -12.44 -1.38
C VAL A 279 12.59 -10.97 -1.80
N THR A 280 11.81 -10.64 -2.83
CA THR A 280 11.57 -9.27 -3.24
C THR A 280 10.11 -8.93 -3.03
N THR A 281 9.83 -7.83 -2.33
CA THR A 281 8.51 -7.25 -2.11
C THR A 281 8.36 -6.04 -3.03
N LEU A 282 7.43 -6.14 -3.98
CA LEU A 282 7.20 -5.12 -5.00
C LEU A 282 5.88 -4.39 -4.74
N TYR A 283 5.97 -3.07 -4.59
CA TYR A 283 4.83 -2.17 -4.33
C TYR A 283 4.45 -1.39 -5.60
N ASN A 284 3.34 -0.63 -5.53
CA ASN A 284 2.84 0.22 -6.62
C ASN A 284 2.67 -0.50 -7.98
N LEU A 285 2.30 -1.78 -7.93
CA LEU A 285 2.14 -2.61 -9.13
C LEU A 285 0.67 -2.61 -9.57
N ALA A 286 0.41 -2.39 -10.85
CA ALA A 286 -0.92 -2.51 -11.41
C ALA A 286 -1.45 -3.95 -11.29
N ALA A 287 -2.76 -4.09 -11.08
CA ALA A 287 -3.39 -5.39 -10.89
C ALA A 287 -3.11 -6.34 -12.07
N GLY A 288 -2.74 -7.59 -11.76
CA GLY A 288 -2.41 -8.61 -12.77
C GLY A 288 -1.07 -8.42 -13.48
N LYS A 289 -0.27 -7.41 -13.11
CA LYS A 289 1.12 -7.27 -13.56
C LYS A 289 2.08 -7.92 -12.57
N GLY A 290 3.31 -8.14 -13.01
CA GLY A 290 4.37 -8.76 -12.20
C GLY A 290 5.43 -9.43 -13.07
N VAL A 291 6.40 -10.04 -12.40
CA VAL A 291 7.43 -10.87 -13.04
C VAL A 291 7.03 -12.34 -12.98
N ILE A 292 7.50 -13.12 -13.96
CA ILE A 292 7.23 -14.55 -14.05
C ILE A 292 8.49 -15.39 -13.84
N ILE A 293 8.29 -16.68 -13.54
CA ILE A 293 9.39 -17.63 -13.34
C ILE A 293 10.30 -17.66 -14.59
N GLY A 294 11.60 -17.46 -14.38
CA GLY A 294 12.60 -17.41 -15.43
C GLY A 294 12.97 -16.00 -15.90
N ASP A 295 12.25 -14.96 -15.47
CA ASP A 295 12.62 -13.57 -15.73
C ASP A 295 13.93 -13.20 -15.03
N ARG A 296 14.77 -12.41 -15.72
CA ARG A 296 16.01 -11.87 -15.16
C ARG A 296 15.70 -10.49 -14.65
N VAL A 297 15.90 -10.29 -13.37
CA VAL A 297 15.54 -9.06 -12.68
C VAL A 297 16.81 -8.41 -12.15
N ALA A 298 17.07 -7.19 -12.59
CA ALA A 298 18.07 -6.34 -11.95
C ALA A 298 17.39 -5.25 -11.11
N ILE A 299 17.85 -5.11 -9.87
CA ILE A 299 17.31 -4.17 -8.89
C ILE A 299 18.46 -3.22 -8.49
N PRO A 300 18.38 -1.93 -8.84
CA PRO A 300 19.36 -0.95 -8.42
C PRO A 300 19.15 -0.59 -6.95
N GLN A 301 20.25 -0.24 -6.28
CA GLN A 301 20.27 0.33 -4.94
C GLN A 301 19.34 -0.40 -3.95
N PRO A 302 19.50 -1.73 -3.79
CA PRO A 302 18.51 -2.52 -3.07
C PRO A 302 18.41 -2.10 -1.60
N LEU A 303 17.18 -1.89 -1.14
CA LEU A 303 16.85 -1.69 0.27
C LEU A 303 16.60 -3.06 0.91
N VAL A 304 17.50 -3.47 1.80
CA VAL A 304 17.56 -4.83 2.32
C VAL A 304 17.10 -4.88 3.77
N THR A 305 16.25 -5.84 4.10
CA THR A 305 15.85 -6.14 5.49
C THR A 305 16.12 -7.61 5.80
N ASP A 306 16.75 -7.86 6.94
CA ASP A 306 16.92 -9.22 7.47
C ASP A 306 15.76 -9.52 8.43
N ILE A 307 14.91 -10.46 8.03
CA ILE A 307 13.80 -10.95 8.84
C ILE A 307 14.30 -12.16 9.63
N ASP A 308 14.31 -12.07 10.96
CA ASP A 308 14.68 -13.14 11.87
C ASP A 308 13.86 -13.04 13.17
N PHE A 309 12.80 -13.82 13.28
CA PHE A 309 11.99 -13.86 14.50
C PHE A 309 11.27 -15.20 14.71
N HIS A 310 10.91 -15.46 15.97
CA HIS A 310 10.06 -16.58 16.34
C HIS A 310 8.64 -16.10 16.61
N TYR A 311 7.66 -16.87 16.16
CA TYR A 311 6.25 -16.66 16.49
C TYR A 311 5.54 -18.01 16.64
N LYS A 312 4.95 -18.25 17.82
CA LYS A 312 4.39 -19.54 18.23
C LYS A 312 5.42 -20.66 18.06
N HIS A 313 5.18 -21.63 17.17
CA HIS A 313 6.08 -22.76 16.92
C HIS A 313 6.91 -22.61 15.64
N ASN A 314 6.93 -21.42 15.04
CA ASN A 314 7.62 -21.16 13.77
C ASN A 314 8.82 -20.23 13.95
N HIS A 315 9.89 -20.50 13.21
CA HIS A 315 11.04 -19.60 13.06
C HIS A 315 11.05 -19.05 11.62
N PHE A 316 10.93 -17.73 11.49
CA PHE A 316 10.96 -17.04 10.20
C PHE A 316 12.31 -16.38 10.03
N LYS A 317 13.13 -16.92 9.11
CA LYS A 317 14.46 -16.39 8.79
C LYS A 317 14.65 -16.28 7.28
N PHE A 318 14.66 -15.05 6.77
CA PHE A 318 14.89 -14.76 5.36
C PHE A 318 15.30 -13.30 5.14
N ARG A 319 15.84 -12.99 3.97
CA ARG A 319 16.24 -11.64 3.57
C ARG A 319 15.26 -11.11 2.53
N THR A 320 14.78 -9.88 2.73
CA THR A 320 13.92 -9.16 1.78
C THR A 320 14.69 -8.04 1.07
N VAL A 321 14.29 -7.76 -0.17
CA VAL A 321 14.60 -6.52 -0.89
C VAL A 321 13.30 -5.82 -1.19
N ARG A 322 13.15 -4.62 -0.65
CA ARG A 322 11.97 -3.78 -0.87
C ARG A 322 12.12 -2.96 -2.14
N VAL A 323 11.12 -3.02 -3.02
CA VAL A 323 11.03 -2.21 -4.23
C VAL A 323 9.74 -1.39 -4.20
N GLN A 324 9.87 -0.08 -3.98
CA GLN A 324 8.72 0.81 -3.94
C GLN A 324 8.15 1.11 -5.34
N ASN A 325 9.02 1.40 -6.31
CA ASN A 325 8.63 1.73 -7.67
C ASN A 325 9.11 0.63 -8.64
N PRO A 326 8.22 -0.13 -9.29
CA PRO A 326 8.60 -1.13 -10.29
C PRO A 326 9.43 -0.59 -11.44
N MET A 327 9.27 0.69 -11.80
CA MET A 327 10.01 1.32 -12.89
C MET A 327 11.52 1.37 -12.64
N GLN A 328 12.01 1.25 -11.40
CA GLN A 328 13.46 1.19 -11.16
C GLN A 328 14.07 -0.16 -11.54
N MET A 329 13.25 -1.20 -11.74
CA MET A 329 13.74 -2.53 -12.07
C MET A 329 14.02 -2.66 -13.57
N ILE A 330 14.95 -3.54 -13.90
CA ILE A 330 15.15 -4.05 -15.26
C ILE A 330 14.66 -5.48 -15.32
N VAL A 331 13.77 -5.77 -16.26
CA VAL A 331 13.25 -7.13 -16.49
C VAL A 331 13.71 -7.59 -17.87
N ASN A 332 14.44 -8.69 -17.90
CA ASN A 332 15.01 -9.29 -19.12
C ASN A 332 15.84 -8.28 -19.96
N GLY A 333 16.55 -7.37 -19.28
CA GLY A 333 17.41 -6.36 -19.91
C GLY A 333 16.68 -5.10 -20.40
N LYS A 334 15.36 -4.98 -20.16
CA LYS A 334 14.55 -3.81 -20.53
C LYS A 334 14.04 -3.08 -19.29
N GLN A 335 13.93 -1.76 -19.38
CA GLN A 335 13.27 -0.94 -18.36
C GLN A 335 11.82 -1.38 -18.20
N VAL A 336 11.32 -1.41 -16.96
CA VAL A 336 9.88 -1.59 -16.70
C VAL A 336 9.12 -0.35 -17.19
N ASP A 337 8.07 -0.61 -17.97
CA ASP A 337 7.19 0.38 -18.59
C ASP A 337 6.22 0.99 -17.55
N ASP A 338 5.80 2.24 -17.76
CA ASP A 338 4.90 2.97 -16.86
C ASP A 338 3.53 2.30 -16.71
N LYS A 339 3.07 1.55 -17.72
CA LYS A 339 1.81 0.76 -17.68
C LYS A 339 1.81 -0.38 -16.66
N VAL A 340 2.97 -0.66 -16.05
CA VAL A 340 3.12 -1.68 -15.00
C VAL A 340 2.88 -1.09 -13.61
N VAL A 341 2.94 0.25 -13.47
CA VAL A 341 2.72 0.95 -12.21
C VAL A 341 1.22 1.19 -11.98
N SER A 342 0.76 1.11 -10.74
CA SER A 342 -0.62 1.46 -10.41
C SER A 342 -0.84 2.98 -10.50
N ASN A 343 -1.91 3.40 -11.19
CA ASN A 343 -2.34 4.80 -11.20
C ASN A 343 -2.83 5.28 -9.82
N ALA A 344 -3.18 4.33 -8.93
CA ALA A 344 -3.39 4.64 -7.54
C ALA A 344 -2.03 4.93 -6.91
N SER A 345 -1.73 6.20 -6.70
CA SER A 345 -0.75 6.58 -5.69
C SER A 345 -1.25 5.98 -4.39
N LEU A 346 -0.56 4.95 -3.88
CA LEU A 346 -0.58 4.72 -2.45
C LEU A 346 -0.14 6.07 -1.87
N CYS A 347 -1.07 6.82 -1.28
CA CYS A 347 -0.74 7.90 -0.37
C CYS A 347 -0.02 7.22 0.80
N VAL A 348 1.27 6.96 0.62
CA VAL A 348 2.14 6.48 1.67
C VAL A 348 2.32 7.70 2.55
N LEU A 349 1.76 7.63 3.75
CA LEU A 349 2.39 7.92 5.03
C LEU A 349 3.86 8.38 4.93
N ASP A 350 4.09 9.54 4.33
CA ASP A 350 5.33 10.33 4.43
C ASP A 350 5.10 11.35 5.55
N HIS A 351 5.05 10.86 6.78
CA HIS A 351 5.18 11.65 8.00
C HIS A 351 6.26 11.04 8.89
#